data_AF-A0A7Y0HDP2-F1
#
_entry.id   AF-A0A7Y0HDP2-F1
#
_cell.length_a   1.000
_cell.length_b   1.000
_cell.length_c   1.000
_cell.angle_alpha   90.00
_cell.angle_beta   90.00
_cell.angle_gamma   90.00
#
_symmetry.space_group_name_H-M   'P 1'
#
loop_
_entity.id
_entity.type
_entity.pdbx_description
1 polymer ?
#
loop_
_entity_poly.entity_id
_entity_poly.type
_entity_poly.pdbx_seq_one_letter_code
_entity_poly.pdbx_strand_id
1 'polypeptide(L)'
;MTKIAWYKKPEMIVALSALLISVVTTIIGIYSTMIDRSYARASVWPRVELFRSFSPEKGHFSYGVMNNGTGPAVIKYAKITHNDKPVKKWSDFIVGTRLVQSHIGTRILPSQANISAITIKDKAYLTEILKMDEQIAIELCYCSIYDECWMVDRSNQPIEIAHCEISDEQRFMQ
;
A
#
# COMPACT_ATOMS: atom_id res chain seq x y z
N MET A 1 16.57 -21.79 -71.01
CA MET A 1 15.88 -21.87 -69.70
C MET A 1 16.43 -20.77 -68.81
N THR A 2 15.67 -19.71 -68.59
CA THR A 2 16.06 -18.60 -67.70
C THR A 2 15.96 -19.09 -66.24
N LYS A 3 17.10 -19.20 -65.55
CA LYS A 3 17.12 -19.52 -64.11
C LYS A 3 16.48 -18.34 -63.35
N ILE A 4 15.26 -18.54 -62.89
CA ILE A 4 14.58 -17.60 -62.01
C ILE A 4 15.35 -17.57 -60.69
N ALA A 5 15.71 -16.38 -60.22
CA ALA A 5 16.42 -16.21 -58.96
C ALA A 5 15.59 -16.80 -57.80
N TRP A 6 16.27 -17.46 -56.85
CA TRP A 6 15.61 -18.26 -55.81
C TRP A 6 14.56 -17.50 -54.98
N TYR A 7 14.77 -16.19 -54.75
CA TYR A 7 13.85 -15.31 -54.03
C TYR A 7 12.58 -14.92 -54.82
N LYS A 8 12.55 -15.16 -56.14
CA LYS A 8 11.36 -14.91 -57.00
C LYS A 8 10.45 -16.13 -57.13
N LYS A 9 10.81 -17.25 -56.49
CA LYS A 9 9.95 -18.43 -56.42
C LYS A 9 8.73 -18.12 -55.54
N PRO A 10 7.50 -18.40 -55.99
CA PRO A 10 6.28 -18.11 -55.22
C PRO A 10 6.32 -18.70 -53.80
N GLU A 11 6.89 -19.89 -53.63
CA GLU A 11 7.00 -20.57 -52.35
C GLU A 11 7.86 -19.78 -51.35
N MET A 12 8.94 -19.16 -51.83
CA MET A 12 9.84 -18.34 -51.01
C MET A 12 9.18 -17.02 -50.59
N ILE A 13 8.35 -16.43 -51.45
CA ILE A 13 7.60 -15.20 -51.13
C ILE A 13 6.56 -15.48 -50.05
N VAL A 14 5.83 -16.60 -50.17
CA VAL A 14 4.86 -17.04 -49.16
C VAL A 14 5.55 -17.33 -47.83
N ALA A 15 6.66 -18.05 -47.84
CA ALA A 15 7.44 -18.35 -46.63
C ALA A 15 7.97 -17.08 -45.95
N LEU A 16 8.51 -16.12 -46.72
CA LEU A 16 9.01 -14.85 -46.18
C LEU A 16 7.89 -14.01 -45.59
N SER A 17 6.72 -13.98 -46.24
CA SER A 17 5.54 -13.26 -45.76
C SER A 17 5.03 -13.86 -44.45
N ALA A 18 4.96 -15.19 -44.36
CA ALA A 18 4.58 -15.89 -43.14
C ALA A 18 5.56 -15.61 -41.99
N LEU A 19 6.87 -15.62 -42.26
CA LEU A 19 7.90 -15.27 -41.27
C LEU A 19 7.76 -13.83 -40.79
N LEU A 20 7.52 -12.88 -41.71
CA LEU A 20 7.31 -11.48 -41.36
C LEU A 20 6.06 -11.29 -40.48
N ILE A 21 4.95 -11.94 -40.84
CA ILE A 21 3.73 -11.94 -40.02
C ILE A 21 4.03 -12.49 -38.63
N SER A 22 4.74 -13.63 -38.53
CA SER A 22 5.10 -14.23 -37.25
C SER A 22 5.93 -13.30 -36.36
N VAL A 23 6.91 -12.59 -36.94
CA VAL A 23 7.72 -11.60 -36.21
C VAL A 23 6.85 -10.44 -35.71
N VAL A 24 6.00 -9.87 -36.57
CA VAL A 24 5.11 -8.77 -36.21
C VAL A 24 4.13 -9.20 -35.12
N THR A 25 3.52 -10.38 -35.24
CA THR A 25 2.62 -10.95 -34.22
C THR A 25 3.34 -11.13 -32.89
N THR A 26 4.59 -11.58 -32.90
CA THR A 26 5.40 -11.73 -31.67
C THR A 26 5.65 -10.39 -30.99
N ILE A 27 6.01 -9.35 -31.75
CA ILE A 27 6.23 -8.00 -31.22
C ILE A 27 4.94 -7.44 -30.61
N ILE A 28 3.80 -7.58 -31.29
CA ILE A 28 2.49 -7.16 -30.79
C ILE A 28 2.13 -7.90 -29.51
N GLY A 29 2.38 -9.21 -29.44
CA GLY A 29 2.13 -10.03 -28.26
C GLY A 29 2.94 -9.56 -27.04
N ILE A 30 4.23 -9.22 -27.24
CA ILE A 30 5.08 -8.67 -26.18
C ILE A 30 4.52 -7.31 -25.70
N TYR A 31 4.16 -6.42 -26.63
CA TYR A 31 3.61 -5.11 -26.30
C TYR A 31 2.29 -5.20 -25.53
N SER A 32 1.37 -6.07 -25.98
CA SER A 32 0.10 -6.33 -25.29
C SER A 32 0.35 -6.82 -23.86
N THR A 33 1.25 -7.79 -23.69
CA THR A 33 1.58 -8.34 -22.36
C THR A 33 2.12 -7.26 -21.41
N MET A 34 2.92 -6.31 -21.92
CA MET A 34 3.40 -5.17 -21.11
C MET A 34 2.27 -4.25 -20.68
N ILE A 35 1.35 -3.91 -21.60
CA ILE A 35 0.17 -3.11 -21.30
C ILE A 35 -0.71 -3.83 -20.27
N ASP A 36 -1.00 -5.11 -20.48
CA ASP A 36 -1.83 -5.90 -19.59
C ASP A 36 -1.27 -5.91 -18.16
N ARG A 37 0.06 -6.03 -18.01
CA ARG A 37 0.72 -5.96 -16.70
C ARG A 37 0.62 -4.56 -16.07
N SER A 38 0.73 -3.49 -16.84
CA SER A 38 0.52 -2.14 -16.32
C SER A 38 -0.93 -1.89 -15.91
N TYR A 39 -1.89 -2.40 -16.69
CA TYR A 39 -3.31 -2.29 -16.40
C TYR A 39 -3.68 -3.09 -15.13
N ALA A 40 -3.17 -4.32 -15.01
CA ALA A 40 -3.40 -5.15 -13.83
C ALA A 40 -2.87 -4.48 -12.56
N ARG A 41 -1.70 -3.82 -12.61
CA ARG A 41 -1.18 -3.02 -11.50
C ARG A 41 -2.07 -1.83 -11.16
N ALA A 42 -2.44 -1.03 -12.15
CA ALA A 42 -3.29 0.14 -11.98
C ALA A 42 -4.71 -0.22 -11.46
N SER A 43 -5.25 -1.38 -11.87
CA SER A 43 -6.56 -1.85 -11.42
C SER A 43 -6.58 -2.26 -9.94
N VAL A 44 -5.42 -2.57 -9.36
CA VAL A 44 -5.25 -3.05 -7.99
C VAL A 44 -4.41 -2.05 -7.18
N TRP A 45 -4.68 -0.75 -7.36
CA TRP A 45 -3.98 0.32 -6.66
C TRP A 45 -4.46 0.44 -5.20
N PRO A 46 -3.62 0.16 -4.18
CA PRO A 46 -3.98 0.38 -2.78
C PRO A 46 -3.86 1.86 -2.41
N ARG A 47 -4.77 2.36 -1.56
CA ARG A 47 -4.70 3.73 -1.05
C ARG A 47 -5.00 3.73 0.43
N VAL A 48 -3.94 3.58 1.22
CA VAL A 48 -4.06 3.54 2.68
C VAL A 48 -4.10 4.95 3.23
N GLU A 49 -5.09 5.20 4.09
CA GLU A 49 -5.29 6.47 4.77
C GLU A 49 -5.40 6.21 6.28
N LEU A 50 -4.72 7.05 7.05
CA LEU A 50 -4.85 7.13 8.49
C LEU A 50 -6.03 8.04 8.82
N PHE A 51 -6.90 7.60 9.72
CA PHE A 51 -8.01 8.40 10.20
C PHE A 51 -8.02 8.49 11.72
N ARG A 52 -8.53 9.62 12.19
CA ARG A 52 -8.80 9.88 13.60
C ARG A 52 -10.27 10.18 13.75
N SER A 53 -10.90 9.59 14.76
CA SER A 53 -12.28 9.88 15.12
C SER A 53 -12.36 10.18 16.60
N PHE A 54 -13.09 11.23 16.96
CA PHE A 54 -13.38 11.53 18.36
C PHE A 54 -14.81 12.03 18.54
N SER A 55 -15.43 11.70 19.66
CA SER A 55 -16.77 12.14 20.03
C SER A 55 -16.77 12.58 21.50
N PRO A 56 -16.78 13.90 21.77
CA PRO A 56 -16.77 14.45 23.13
C PRO A 56 -17.92 13.97 24.00
N GLU A 57 -19.11 13.84 23.42
CA GLU A 57 -20.31 13.38 24.13
C GLU A 57 -20.19 11.93 24.61
N LYS A 58 -19.62 11.06 23.77
CA LYS A 58 -19.50 9.62 24.00
C LYS A 58 -18.20 9.21 24.69
N GLY A 59 -17.30 10.15 25.00
CA GLY A 59 -16.00 9.81 25.57
C GLY A 59 -15.11 9.00 24.62
N HIS A 60 -15.36 9.06 23.30
CA HIS A 60 -14.75 8.14 22.35
C HIS A 60 -13.60 8.82 21.61
N PHE A 61 -12.47 8.12 21.52
CA PHE A 61 -11.34 8.50 20.69
C PHE A 61 -10.82 7.24 19.99
N SER A 62 -10.54 7.32 18.70
CA SER A 62 -9.93 6.23 17.96
C SER A 62 -8.98 6.72 16.88
N TYR A 63 -7.94 5.93 16.69
CA TYR A 63 -7.11 5.95 15.49
C TYR A 63 -7.41 4.71 14.67
N GLY A 64 -7.39 4.85 13.36
CA GLY A 64 -7.51 3.73 12.47
C GLY A 64 -6.83 3.95 11.15
N VAL A 65 -6.82 2.87 10.39
CA VAL A 65 -6.24 2.77 9.06
C VAL A 65 -7.34 2.24 8.16
N MET A 66 -7.57 2.89 7.02
CA MET A 66 -8.50 2.41 6.00
C MET A 66 -7.81 2.31 4.67
N ASN A 67 -8.27 1.41 3.81
CA ASN A 67 -7.80 1.29 2.44
C ASN A 67 -8.90 1.74 1.48
N ASN A 68 -8.82 2.99 1.02
CA ASN A 68 -9.73 3.58 0.04
C ASN A 68 -9.31 3.28 -1.41
N GLY A 69 -8.32 2.41 -1.61
CA GLY A 69 -7.87 1.95 -2.93
C GLY A 69 -8.73 0.82 -3.49
N THR A 70 -8.47 0.48 -4.76
CA THR A 70 -9.13 -0.62 -5.46
C THR A 70 -8.46 -1.97 -5.18
N GLY A 71 -7.20 -1.98 -4.75
CA GLY A 71 -6.45 -3.18 -4.42
C GLY A 71 -6.22 -3.42 -2.92
N PRO A 72 -5.86 -4.65 -2.50
CA PRO A 72 -5.42 -4.92 -1.14
C PRO A 72 -4.07 -4.27 -0.85
N ALA A 73 -3.92 -3.74 0.37
CA ALA A 73 -2.67 -3.18 0.86
C ALA A 73 -1.98 -4.17 1.81
N VAL A 74 -0.73 -4.51 1.51
CA VAL A 74 0.12 -5.34 2.37
C VAL A 74 0.87 -4.43 3.32
N ILE A 75 0.39 -4.30 4.57
CA ILE A 75 1.05 -3.48 5.59
C ILE A 75 2.33 -4.21 6.05
N LYS A 76 3.47 -3.54 5.91
CA LYS A 76 4.79 -4.08 6.26
C LYS A 76 5.22 -3.67 7.67
N TYR A 77 5.01 -2.40 8.02
CA TYR A 77 5.28 -1.89 9.37
C TYR A 77 4.43 -0.66 9.69
N ALA A 78 4.32 -0.37 10.98
CA ALA A 78 3.92 0.92 11.50
C ALA A 78 5.03 1.45 12.42
N LYS A 79 5.21 2.76 12.43
CA LYS A 79 6.11 3.50 13.29
C LYS A 79 5.31 4.59 13.97
N ILE A 80 5.37 4.60 15.29
CA ILE A 80 4.70 5.61 16.10
C ILE A 80 5.77 6.33 16.90
N THR A 81 5.68 7.64 16.91
CA THR A 81 6.57 8.49 17.70
C THR A 81 5.74 9.39 18.59
N HIS A 82 6.22 9.62 19.81
CA HIS A 82 5.63 10.55 20.76
C HIS A 82 6.75 11.47 21.24
N ASN A 83 6.61 12.79 21.04
CA ASN A 83 7.68 13.77 21.30
C ASN A 83 9.01 13.37 20.62
N ASP A 84 8.94 13.05 19.33
CA ASP A 84 10.07 12.62 18.48
C ASP A 84 10.79 11.33 18.90
N LYS A 85 10.28 10.62 19.92
CA LYS A 85 10.83 9.34 20.37
C LYS A 85 9.98 8.19 19.86
N PRO A 86 10.59 7.15 19.25
CA PRO A 86 9.84 5.96 18.84
C PRO A 86 9.25 5.26 20.06
N VAL A 87 7.97 4.93 19.97
CA VAL A 87 7.25 4.15 20.99
C VAL A 87 6.91 2.78 20.41
N LYS A 88 6.97 1.74 21.23
CA LYS A 88 6.74 0.37 20.77
C LYS A 88 5.33 -0.10 21.02
N LYS A 89 4.67 0.42 22.06
CA LYS A 89 3.30 0.04 22.43
C LYS A 89 2.45 1.26 22.76
N TRP A 90 1.14 1.14 22.56
CA TRP A 90 0.21 2.19 22.98
C TRP A 90 0.25 2.40 24.50
N SER A 91 0.44 1.33 25.26
CA SER A 91 0.54 1.36 26.71
C SER A 91 1.78 2.08 27.26
N ASP A 92 2.78 2.37 26.42
CA ASP A 92 4.02 3.03 26.87
C ASP A 92 3.77 4.52 27.22
N PHE A 93 2.74 5.12 26.65
CA PHE A 93 2.40 6.53 26.85
C PHE A 93 0.92 6.78 27.15
N ILE A 94 0.03 5.83 26.88
CA ILE A 94 -1.38 5.91 27.27
C ILE A 94 -1.59 5.06 28.52
N VAL A 95 -1.74 5.72 29.65
CA VAL A 95 -1.84 5.09 30.98
C VAL A 95 -3.14 5.52 31.65
N GLY A 96 -3.72 4.64 32.48
CA GLY A 96 -4.87 5.00 33.32
C GLY A 96 -6.24 4.91 32.63
N THR A 97 -6.31 4.37 31.41
CA THR A 97 -7.58 4.15 30.71
C THR A 97 -7.65 2.76 30.05
N ARG A 98 -8.87 2.31 29.74
CA ARG A 98 -9.09 1.02 29.08
C ARG A 98 -8.87 1.18 27.57
N LEU A 99 -7.80 0.55 27.09
CA LEU A 99 -7.42 0.51 25.68
C LEU A 99 -8.02 -0.72 25.00
N VAL A 100 -8.66 -0.52 23.85
CA VAL A 100 -8.97 -1.60 22.90
C VAL A 100 -8.09 -1.39 21.68
N GLN A 101 -7.26 -2.38 21.35
CA GLN A 101 -6.31 -2.29 20.24
C GLN A 101 -6.47 -3.43 19.25
N SER A 102 -6.11 -3.17 17.99
CA SER A 102 -6.08 -4.16 16.91
C SER A 102 -4.70 -4.23 16.28
N HIS A 103 -4.32 -5.42 15.80
CA HIS A 103 -3.03 -5.61 15.12
C HIS A 103 -3.00 -4.95 13.73
N ILE A 104 -2.02 -4.05 13.55
CA ILE A 104 -1.80 -3.29 12.30
C ILE A 104 -0.44 -3.58 11.66
N GLY A 105 0.60 -3.90 12.45
CA GLY A 105 1.98 -3.88 11.98
C GLY A 105 2.34 -4.85 10.85
N THR A 106 1.64 -5.97 10.69
CA THR A 106 1.92 -6.94 9.61
C THR A 106 0.66 -7.69 9.21
N ARG A 107 -0.04 -7.19 8.20
CA ARG A 107 -1.24 -7.85 7.66
C ARG A 107 -1.62 -7.33 6.29
N ILE A 108 -2.51 -8.06 5.63
CA ILE A 108 -3.22 -7.59 4.45
C ILE A 108 -4.46 -6.80 4.91
N LEU A 109 -4.61 -5.61 4.37
CA LEU A 109 -5.79 -4.75 4.50
C LEU A 109 -6.56 -4.79 3.16
N PRO A 110 -7.71 -5.49 3.09
CA PRO A 110 -8.50 -5.55 1.87
C PRO A 110 -8.95 -4.17 1.36
N SER A 111 -9.34 -4.10 0.10
CA SER A 111 -9.96 -2.90 -0.47
C SER A 111 -11.21 -2.53 0.33
N GLN A 112 -11.39 -1.23 0.61
CA GLN A 112 -12.50 -0.65 1.37
C GLN A 112 -12.61 -1.11 2.83
N ALA A 113 -11.64 -1.90 3.32
CA ALA A 113 -11.60 -2.30 4.72
C ALA A 113 -10.97 -1.21 5.59
N ASN A 114 -11.39 -1.17 6.85
CA ASN A 114 -10.80 -0.33 7.88
C ASN A 114 -10.50 -1.12 9.15
N ILE A 115 -9.56 -0.62 9.94
CA ILE A 115 -9.15 -1.20 11.22
C ILE A 115 -8.96 -0.05 12.20
N SER A 116 -9.51 -0.17 13.39
CA SER A 116 -9.20 0.74 14.49
C SER A 116 -7.95 0.26 15.22
N ALA A 117 -6.85 1.00 15.08
CA ALA A 117 -5.56 0.78 15.74
C ALA A 117 -5.71 0.75 17.25
N ILE A 118 -6.37 1.79 17.75
CA ILE A 118 -6.63 2.01 19.15
C ILE A 118 -7.99 2.67 19.27
N THR A 119 -8.72 2.26 20.29
CA THR A 119 -9.98 2.87 20.71
C THR A 119 -9.94 3.06 22.21
N ILE A 120 -10.23 4.29 22.61
CA ILE A 120 -10.38 4.73 24.00
C ILE A 120 -11.85 5.12 24.17
N LYS A 121 -12.45 4.65 25.26
CA LYS A 121 -13.83 4.98 25.66
C LYS A 121 -13.79 5.48 27.10
N ASP A 122 -13.34 6.71 27.26
CA ASP A 122 -13.15 7.35 28.54
C ASP A 122 -13.32 8.86 28.41
N LYS A 123 -14.41 9.36 28.97
CA LYS A 123 -14.79 10.78 28.88
C LYS A 123 -13.86 11.68 29.70
N ALA A 124 -13.32 11.20 30.81
CA ALA A 124 -12.40 11.98 31.65
C ALA A 124 -11.03 12.09 30.98
N TYR A 125 -10.60 11.04 30.27
CA TYR A 125 -9.31 10.97 29.59
C TYR A 125 -9.30 11.67 28.22
N LEU A 126 -10.45 12.03 27.65
CA LEU A 126 -10.54 12.65 26.32
C LEU A 126 -9.68 13.91 26.20
N THR A 127 -9.75 14.83 27.17
CA THR A 127 -8.98 16.09 27.09
C THR A 127 -7.47 15.84 27.14
N GLU A 128 -7.05 14.79 27.83
CA GLU A 128 -5.65 14.41 27.96
C GLU A 128 -5.13 13.80 26.64
N ILE A 129 -5.85 12.83 26.07
CA ILE A 129 -5.45 12.20 24.81
C ILE A 129 -5.47 13.20 23.65
N LEU A 130 -6.43 14.14 23.61
CA LEU A 130 -6.49 15.16 22.55
C LEU A 130 -5.27 16.10 22.59
N LYS A 131 -4.69 16.36 23.76
CA LYS A 131 -3.44 17.14 23.89
C LYS A 131 -2.22 16.32 23.50
N MET A 132 -2.14 15.07 23.93
CA MET A 132 -1.04 14.17 23.53
C MET A 132 -1.05 13.91 22.03
N ASP A 133 -2.24 13.87 21.42
CA ASP A 133 -2.44 13.66 19.98
C ASP A 133 -1.60 14.58 19.10
N GLU A 134 -1.42 15.84 19.51
CA GLU A 134 -0.63 16.82 18.75
C GLU A 134 0.86 16.44 18.66
N GLN A 135 1.34 15.63 19.61
CA GLN A 135 2.73 15.18 19.72
C GLN A 135 2.95 13.76 19.16
N ILE A 136 1.89 13.14 18.64
CA ILE A 136 1.94 11.78 18.08
C ILE A 136 2.14 11.88 16.57
N ALA A 137 3.27 11.35 16.08
CA ALA A 137 3.45 11.10 14.65
C ALA A 137 3.26 9.61 14.37
N ILE A 138 2.51 9.31 13.31
CA ILE A 138 2.24 7.95 12.85
C ILE A 138 2.70 7.86 11.40
N GLU A 139 3.53 6.87 11.14
CA GLU A 139 4.02 6.50 9.81
C GLU A 139 3.67 5.03 9.56
N LEU A 140 3.20 4.72 8.38
CA LEU A 140 2.83 3.37 7.97
C LEU A 140 3.39 3.09 6.58
N CYS A 141 4.04 1.95 6.44
CA CYS A 141 4.53 1.50 5.13
C CYS A 141 3.73 0.29 4.66
N TYR A 142 3.29 0.35 3.41
CA TYR A 142 2.49 -0.68 2.78
C TYR A 142 2.88 -0.86 1.33
N CYS A 143 2.61 -2.04 0.78
CA CYS A 143 2.84 -2.33 -0.63
C CYS A 143 1.59 -2.90 -1.29
N SER A 144 1.51 -2.82 -2.61
CA SER A 144 0.58 -3.60 -3.41
C SER A 144 1.02 -5.07 -3.45
N ILE A 145 0.19 -5.93 -4.03
CA ILE A 145 0.55 -7.32 -4.32
C ILE A 145 1.61 -7.46 -5.44
N TYR A 146 1.93 -6.35 -6.11
CA TYR A 146 2.94 -6.27 -7.16
C TYR A 146 4.25 -5.64 -6.67
N ASP A 147 4.46 -5.57 -5.35
CA ASP A 147 5.65 -5.05 -4.68
C ASP A 147 5.95 -3.55 -4.95
N GLU A 148 4.94 -2.79 -5.37
CA GLU A 148 5.00 -1.33 -5.38
C GLU A 148 4.67 -0.82 -3.97
N CYS A 149 5.55 -0.01 -3.37
CA CYS A 149 5.46 0.36 -1.96
C CYS A 149 5.28 1.86 -1.76
N TRP A 150 4.53 2.21 -0.72
CA TRP A 150 4.27 3.57 -0.30
C TRP A 150 4.42 3.73 1.20
N MET A 151 4.92 4.89 1.61
CA MET A 151 4.89 5.36 2.99
C MET A 151 3.80 6.42 3.11
N VAL A 152 2.95 6.29 4.13
CA VAL A 152 1.92 7.28 4.46
C VAL A 152 2.05 7.72 5.91
N ASP A 153 1.86 9.00 6.14
CA ASP A 153 1.82 9.61 7.46
C ASP A 153 0.42 10.20 7.74
N ARG A 154 0.29 10.98 8.82
CA ARG A 154 -0.97 11.62 9.20
C ARG A 154 -1.50 12.63 8.18
N SER A 155 -0.68 13.09 7.23
CA SER A 155 -1.12 13.99 6.15
C SER A 155 -1.94 13.30 5.07
N ASN A 156 -1.95 11.95 5.06
CA ASN A 156 -2.61 11.13 4.05
C ASN A 156 -2.15 11.45 2.61
N GLN A 157 -0.87 11.80 2.46
CA GLN A 157 -0.20 11.94 1.17
C GLN A 157 0.83 10.81 1.02
N PRO A 158 0.45 9.66 0.43
CA PRO A 158 1.39 8.55 0.27
C PRO A 158 2.54 8.93 -0.66
N ILE A 159 3.76 8.65 -0.22
CA ILE A 159 4.98 8.85 -1.00
C ILE A 159 5.46 7.47 -1.47
N GLU A 160 5.73 7.34 -2.76
CA GLU A 160 6.28 6.11 -3.33
C GLU A 160 7.73 5.91 -2.85
N ILE A 161 8.04 4.69 -2.42
CA ILE A 161 9.37 4.31 -1.94
C ILE A 161 9.79 2.98 -2.56
N ALA A 162 11.10 2.72 -2.63
CA ALA A 162 11.61 1.49 -3.21
C ALA A 162 11.19 0.25 -2.39
N HIS A 163 11.40 0.26 -1.07
CA HIS A 163 11.06 -0.84 -0.18
C HIS A 163 10.76 -0.32 1.23
N CYS A 164 9.91 -1.04 1.96
CA CYS A 164 9.64 -0.77 3.38
C CYS A 164 10.79 -1.28 4.25
N GLU A 165 11.71 -0.40 4.66
CA GLU A 165 12.80 -0.71 5.59
C GLU A 165 12.60 0.01 6.93
N ILE A 166 12.72 -0.73 8.03
CA ILE A 166 12.66 -0.15 9.39
C ILE A 166 13.53 -0.96 10.35
N SER A 167 14.25 -0.26 11.24
CA SER A 167 14.96 -0.90 12.36
C SER A 167 13.98 -1.41 13.42
N ASP A 168 14.26 -2.56 14.03
CA ASP A 168 13.40 -3.15 15.09
C ASP A 168 13.22 -2.24 16.32
N GLU A 169 14.12 -1.28 16.54
CA GLU A 169 13.98 -0.28 17.62
C GLU A 169 12.86 0.72 17.36
N GLN A 170 12.59 1.03 16.09
CA GLN A 170 11.57 1.99 15.66
C GLN A 170 10.23 1.33 15.31
N ARG A 171 10.22 0.00 15.15
CA ARG A 171 9.02 -0.75 14.79
C ARG A 171 8.01 -0.74 15.93
N PHE A 172 6.77 -0.42 15.60
CA PHE A 172 5.65 -0.52 16.52
C PHE A 172 5.23 -1.99 16.73
N MET A 173 5.23 -2.43 17.99
CA MET A 173 5.00 -3.82 18.41
C MET A 173 3.61 -4.05 19.04
N GLN A 174 2.90 -2.96 19.36
CA GLN A 174 1.51 -2.88 19.87
C GLN A 174 1.35 -3.05 21.38
#